data_AF-A0A7Y1SSS1-F1
#
_entry.id   AF-A0A7Y1SSS1-F1
#
_cell.length_a   1.000
_cell.length_b   1.000
_cell.length_c   1.000
_cell.angle_alpha   90.00
_cell.angle_beta   90.00
_cell.angle_gamma   90.00
#
_symmetry.space_group_name_H-M   'P 1'
#
loop_
_entity.id
_entity.type
_entity.pdbx_description
1 polymer ?
#
loop_
_entity_poly.entity_id
_entity_poly.type
_entity_poly.pdbx_seq_one_letter_code
_entity_poly.pdbx_strand_id
1 'polypeptide(L)'
;PRDHIASSALPGDIYGLAPASSQELTSDAWRAHLAWGTEKAAAMSQRVRRPLVGVYSRNLMDRSKIENECGSAGFDVFLIRNPDLARKAMGGKRPPVAFVDLEGPDADEMVRILSGADVRVVVFGPHVDDLGMQRARALGAADAVPRSRFFGRMGEFLPRIV
;
A
#
# COMPACT_ATOMS: atom_id res chain seq x y z
N PRO A 1 -52.38 10.90 -18.14
CA PRO A 1 -51.79 12.17 -17.62
C PRO A 1 -50.59 11.84 -16.74
N ARG A 2 -49.46 12.54 -16.90
CA ARG A 2 -48.25 12.29 -16.10
C ARG A 2 -48.44 12.84 -14.69
N ASP A 3 -47.80 12.21 -13.70
CA ASP A 3 -47.77 12.74 -12.33
C ASP A 3 -47.08 14.10 -12.30
N HIS A 4 -47.72 15.07 -11.64
CA HIS A 4 -47.22 16.43 -11.50
C HIS A 4 -45.94 16.51 -10.65
N ILE A 5 -45.77 15.57 -9.70
CA ILE A 5 -44.56 15.53 -8.85
C ILE A 5 -43.37 15.07 -9.71
N ALA A 6 -43.53 13.98 -10.46
CA ALA A 6 -42.49 13.48 -11.36
C ALA A 6 -42.12 14.51 -12.45
N SER A 7 -43.13 15.20 -13.02
CA SER A 7 -42.93 16.18 -14.09
C SER A 7 -42.22 17.47 -13.63
N SER A 8 -42.39 17.85 -12.35
CA SER A 8 -41.69 19.01 -11.78
C SER A 8 -40.28 18.68 -11.31
N ALA A 9 -40.04 17.44 -10.86
CA ALA A 9 -38.71 16.98 -10.45
C ALA A 9 -37.74 16.78 -11.63
N LEU A 10 -38.23 16.30 -12.77
CA LEU A 10 -37.42 16.08 -13.99
C LEU A 10 -38.13 16.62 -15.24
N PRO A 11 -38.11 17.94 -15.46
CA PRO A 11 -38.87 18.59 -16.54
C PRO A 11 -38.42 18.17 -17.94
N GLY A 12 -37.17 17.73 -18.09
CA GLY A 12 -36.58 17.28 -19.36
C GLY A 12 -36.83 15.81 -19.70
N ASP A 13 -37.37 15.02 -18.76
CA ASP A 13 -37.66 13.62 -19.01
C ASP A 13 -39.03 13.48 -19.70
N ILE A 14 -39.11 13.87 -20.97
CA ILE A 14 -40.35 13.88 -21.77
C ILE A 14 -40.98 12.47 -21.89
N TYR A 15 -40.16 11.42 -21.75
CA TYR A 15 -40.57 10.03 -21.95
C TYR A 15 -40.74 9.23 -20.66
N GLY A 16 -40.35 9.76 -19.49
CA GLY A 16 -40.52 9.07 -18.21
C GLY A 16 -39.49 7.97 -17.98
N LEU A 17 -38.29 8.15 -18.54
CA LEU A 17 -37.21 7.16 -18.53
C LEU A 17 -36.25 7.37 -17.36
N ALA A 18 -36.42 8.40 -16.54
CA ALA A 18 -35.47 8.81 -15.53
C ALA A 18 -36.03 8.76 -14.09
N PRO A 19 -35.32 8.09 -13.17
CA PRO A 19 -34.41 6.98 -13.41
C PRO A 19 -35.23 5.70 -13.53
N ALA A 20 -35.26 5.07 -14.70
CA ALA A 20 -35.62 3.67 -14.78
C ALA A 20 -34.64 2.91 -13.87
N SER A 21 -35.14 2.40 -12.75
CA SER A 21 -34.36 1.54 -11.87
C SER A 21 -33.82 0.40 -12.72
N SER A 22 -32.59 -0.06 -12.51
CA SER A 22 -32.07 -1.23 -13.22
C SER A 22 -32.89 -2.50 -12.97
N GLN A 23 -33.85 -2.46 -12.03
CA GLN A 23 -34.90 -3.46 -11.81
C GLN A 23 -35.97 -3.49 -12.91
N GLU A 24 -36.11 -2.41 -13.67
CA GLU A 24 -37.04 -2.26 -14.81
C GLU A 24 -36.40 -2.70 -16.14
N LEU A 25 -35.10 -3.04 -16.12
CA LEU A 25 -34.39 -3.65 -17.24
C LEU A 25 -34.57 -5.18 -17.25
N THR A 26 -34.07 -5.83 -18.30
CA THR A 26 -34.05 -7.30 -18.37
C THR A 26 -33.31 -7.91 -17.17
N SER A 27 -33.68 -9.14 -16.80
CA SER A 27 -33.06 -9.86 -15.67
C SER A 27 -31.54 -9.94 -15.75
N ASP A 28 -30.98 -9.94 -16.96
CA ASP A 28 -29.54 -10.01 -17.19
C ASP A 28 -28.85 -8.66 -16.91
N ALA A 29 -29.48 -7.55 -17.28
CA ALA A 29 -29.00 -6.21 -16.93
C ALA A 29 -29.06 -5.96 -15.41
N TRP A 30 -30.12 -6.44 -14.74
CA TRP A 30 -30.22 -6.39 -13.28
C TRP A 30 -29.11 -7.19 -12.59
N ARG A 31 -28.83 -8.42 -13.04
CA ARG A 31 -27.75 -9.26 -12.51
C ARG A 31 -26.37 -8.65 -12.74
N ALA A 32 -26.12 -8.10 -13.92
CA ALA A 32 -24.87 -7.40 -14.23
C ALA A 32 -24.68 -6.16 -13.33
N HIS A 33 -25.75 -5.40 -13.09
CA HIS A 33 -25.71 -4.26 -12.18
C HIS A 33 -25.42 -4.68 -10.73
N LEU A 34 -26.03 -5.77 -10.24
CA LEU A 34 -25.74 -6.31 -8.92
C LEU A 34 -24.30 -6.82 -8.80
N ALA A 35 -23.80 -7.57 -9.80
CA ALA A 35 -22.43 -8.07 -9.81
C ALA A 35 -21.43 -6.90 -9.78
N TRP A 36 -21.64 -5.88 -10.62
CA TRP A 36 -20.87 -4.65 -10.58
C TRP A 36 -20.96 -3.94 -9.22
N GLY A 37 -22.16 -3.86 -8.64
CA GLY A 37 -22.40 -3.28 -7.32
C GLY A 37 -21.61 -4.01 -6.22
N THR A 38 -21.59 -5.34 -6.25
CA THR A 38 -20.82 -6.18 -5.31
C THR A 38 -19.32 -6.03 -5.48
N GLU A 39 -18.81 -6.02 -6.71
CA GLU A 39 -17.38 -5.84 -7.00
C GLU A 39 -16.92 -4.44 -6.61
N LYS A 40 -17.74 -3.43 -6.91
CA LYS A 40 -17.49 -2.04 -6.52
C LYS A 40 -17.50 -1.88 -5.00
N ALA A 41 -18.46 -2.48 -4.30
CA ALA A 41 -18.50 -2.48 -2.84
C ALA A 41 -17.29 -3.20 -2.23
N ALA A 42 -16.87 -4.33 -2.81
CA ALA A 42 -15.66 -5.05 -2.40
C ALA A 42 -14.39 -4.21 -2.62
N ALA A 43 -14.25 -3.57 -3.79
CA ALA A 43 -13.14 -2.67 -4.11
C ALA A 43 -13.12 -1.42 -3.20
N MET A 44 -14.28 -0.83 -2.92
CA MET A 44 -14.40 0.29 -1.98
C MET A 44 -14.07 -0.13 -0.54
N SER A 45 -14.42 -1.35 -0.14
CA SER A 45 -14.07 -1.92 1.17
C SER A 45 -12.57 -2.23 1.28
N GLN A 46 -11.92 -2.66 0.19
CA GLN A 46 -10.47 -2.81 0.13
C GLN A 46 -9.74 -1.47 0.28
N ARG A 47 -10.34 -0.37 -0.16
CA ARG A 47 -9.84 1.01 -0.01
C ARG A 47 -9.75 1.49 1.45
N VAL A 48 -10.39 0.78 2.40
CA VAL A 48 -10.31 1.08 3.84
C VAL A 48 -9.02 0.50 4.47
N ARG A 49 -8.27 -0.36 3.78
CA ARG A 49 -7.00 -0.87 4.30
C ARG A 49 -5.89 0.14 4.08
N ARG A 50 -5.22 0.51 5.16
CA ARG A 50 -4.01 1.33 5.13
C ARG A 50 -2.92 0.62 4.31
N PRO A 51 -2.15 1.32 3.45
CA PRO A 51 -1.09 0.68 2.68
C PRO A 51 -0.01 0.15 3.62
N LEU A 52 0.63 -0.96 3.24
CA LEU A 52 1.63 -1.64 4.08
C LEU A 52 3.05 -1.12 3.80
N VAL A 53 3.85 -0.98 4.87
CA VAL A 53 5.30 -0.74 4.81
C VAL A 53 6.01 -1.93 5.45
N GLY A 54 6.94 -2.54 4.72
CA GLY A 54 7.78 -3.62 5.26
C GLY A 54 8.90 -3.06 6.14
N VAL A 55 9.20 -3.70 7.27
CA VAL A 55 10.30 -3.27 8.14
C VAL A 55 11.10 -4.46 8.65
N TYR A 56 12.41 -4.45 8.41
CA TYR A 56 13.38 -5.33 9.06
C TYR A 56 14.35 -4.47 9.89
N SER A 57 14.24 -4.56 11.21
CA SER A 57 15.23 -4.02 12.15
C SER A 57 15.18 -4.81 13.45
N ARG A 58 16.36 -5.06 14.05
CA ARG A 58 16.45 -5.68 15.38
C ARG A 58 16.35 -4.66 16.51
N ASN A 59 16.60 -3.38 16.21
CA ASN A 59 16.53 -2.31 17.19
C ASN A 59 15.06 -1.99 17.52
N LEU A 60 14.67 -2.18 18.78
CA LEU A 60 13.30 -1.92 19.25
C LEU A 60 12.90 -0.45 19.12
N MET A 61 13.84 0.47 19.37
CA MET A 61 13.58 1.91 19.29
C MET A 61 13.37 2.35 17.84
N ASP A 62 14.17 1.83 16.91
CA ASP A 62 14.01 2.11 15.48
C ASP A 62 12.65 1.60 14.99
N ARG A 63 12.28 0.37 15.35
CA ARG A 63 10.96 -0.19 15.01
C ARG A 63 9.81 0.66 15.55
N SER A 64 9.86 1.05 16.83
CA SER A 64 8.81 1.85 17.45
C SER A 64 8.66 3.22 16.77
N LYS A 65 9.78 3.87 16.40
CA LYS A 65 9.74 5.14 15.66
C LYS A 65 9.12 4.97 14.28
N ILE A 66 9.55 3.95 13.53
CA ILE A 66 9.01 3.65 12.21
C ILE A 66 7.50 3.36 12.30
N GLU A 67 7.07 2.56 13.27
CA GLU A 67 5.64 2.26 13.51
C GLU A 67 4.82 3.53 13.77
N ASN A 68 5.31 4.41 14.64
CA ASN A 68 4.63 5.66 14.98
C ASN A 68 4.54 6.62 13.79
N GLU A 69 5.65 6.82 13.07
CA GLU A 69 5.69 7.73 11.93
C GLU A 69 4.88 7.20 10.74
N CYS A 70 4.99 5.91 10.40
CA CYS A 70 4.16 5.27 9.37
C CYS A 70 2.68 5.33 9.75
N GLY A 71 2.33 5.02 11.00
CA GLY A 71 0.95 5.06 11.49
C GLY A 71 0.34 6.46 11.41
N SER A 72 1.14 7.49 11.72
CA SER A 72 0.74 8.91 11.60
C SER A 72 0.57 9.33 10.14
N ALA A 73 1.35 8.75 9.22
CA ALA A 73 1.23 8.94 7.79
C ALA A 73 0.13 8.09 7.12
N GLY A 74 -0.62 7.29 7.89
CA GLY A 74 -1.73 6.48 7.38
C GLY A 74 -1.33 5.11 6.80
N PHE A 75 -0.14 4.62 7.15
CA PHE A 75 0.37 3.31 6.74
C PHE A 75 0.30 2.30 7.89
N ASP A 76 0.12 1.03 7.53
CA ASP A 76 0.31 -0.09 8.45
C ASP A 76 1.72 -0.66 8.30
N VAL A 77 2.34 -1.06 9.42
CA VAL A 77 3.69 -1.64 9.40
C VAL A 77 3.64 -3.16 9.45
N PHE A 78 4.35 -3.79 8.52
CA PHE A 78 4.58 -5.23 8.48
C PHE A 78 6.02 -5.55 8.88
N LEU A 79 6.19 -6.07 10.10
CA LEU A 79 7.50 -6.48 10.60
C LEU A 79 7.96 -7.78 9.95
N ILE A 80 9.01 -7.70 9.16
CA ILE A 80 9.70 -8.82 8.54
C ILE A 80 10.83 -9.20 9.50
N ARG A 81 10.77 -10.39 10.10
CA ARG A 81 11.72 -10.78 11.17
C ARG A 81 12.90 -11.61 10.70
N ASN A 82 12.73 -12.36 9.62
CA ASN A 82 13.75 -13.25 9.07
C ASN A 82 13.51 -13.51 7.57
N PRO A 83 14.53 -13.98 6.83
CA PRO A 83 14.45 -14.19 5.38
C PRO A 83 13.32 -15.13 4.94
N ASP A 84 13.02 -16.18 5.72
CA ASP A 84 11.97 -17.14 5.38
C ASP A 84 10.57 -16.52 5.42
N LEU A 85 10.30 -15.69 6.43
CA LEU A 85 9.08 -14.90 6.51
C LEU A 85 9.00 -13.89 5.36
N ALA A 86 10.13 -13.28 4.97
CA ALA A 86 10.17 -12.39 3.81
C ALA A 86 9.75 -13.13 2.53
N ARG A 87 10.37 -14.28 2.22
CA ARG A 87 10.03 -15.12 1.06
C ARG A 87 8.56 -15.49 1.04
N LYS A 88 8.03 -15.96 2.19
CA LYS A 88 6.62 -16.34 2.31
C LYS A 88 5.69 -15.14 2.11
N ALA A 89 6.02 -13.99 2.69
CA ALA A 89 5.22 -12.77 2.55
C ALA A 89 5.17 -12.27 1.11
N MET A 90 6.27 -12.36 0.36
CA MET A 90 6.29 -11.97 -1.05
C MET A 90 5.39 -12.84 -1.93
N GLY A 91 4.89 -13.99 -1.46
CA GLY A 91 3.86 -14.77 -2.14
C GLY A 91 2.45 -14.17 -2.08
N GLY A 92 2.19 -13.17 -1.22
CA GLY A 92 0.83 -12.59 -1.10
C GLY A 92 0.73 -11.18 -0.53
N LYS A 93 1.58 -10.79 0.43
CA LYS A 93 1.64 -9.44 1.00
C LYS A 93 2.95 -8.77 0.55
N ARG A 94 2.92 -8.09 -0.59
CA ARG A 94 4.05 -7.31 -1.11
C ARG A 94 3.85 -5.84 -0.74
N PRO A 95 4.58 -5.29 0.24
CA PRO A 95 4.55 -3.87 0.49
C PRO A 95 5.25 -3.15 -0.68
N PRO A 96 4.78 -1.97 -1.12
CA PRO A 96 5.44 -1.19 -2.16
C PRO A 96 6.83 -0.68 -1.74
N VAL A 97 7.06 -0.50 -0.44
CA VAL A 97 8.35 -0.09 0.13
C VAL A 97 8.69 -0.94 1.35
N ALA A 98 9.98 -1.21 1.53
CA ALA A 98 10.50 -1.84 2.74
C ALA A 98 11.73 -1.11 3.28
N PHE A 99 11.80 -0.98 4.60
CA PHE A 99 12.91 -0.41 5.34
C PHE A 99 13.77 -1.52 5.96
N VAL A 100 15.07 -1.48 5.69
CA VAL A 100 16.02 -2.52 6.11
C VAL A 100 17.17 -1.89 6.89
N ASP A 101 17.35 -2.34 8.13
CA ASP A 101 18.46 -1.98 9.02
C ASP A 101 19.71 -2.80 8.71
N LEU A 102 20.81 -2.14 8.34
CA LEU A 102 22.10 -2.77 8.04
C LEU A 102 22.73 -3.48 9.25
N GLU A 103 22.37 -3.11 10.47
CA GLU A 103 22.89 -3.78 11.68
C GLU A 103 22.23 -5.16 11.91
N GLY A 104 21.23 -5.51 11.10
CA GLY A 104 20.67 -6.86 11.05
C GLY A 104 21.63 -7.85 10.37
N PRO A 105 21.83 -9.06 10.92
CA PRO A 105 22.75 -10.05 10.37
C PRO A 105 22.30 -10.55 8.99
N ASP A 106 21.00 -10.47 8.72
CA ASP A 106 20.40 -10.93 7.46
C ASP A 106 20.11 -9.76 6.51
N ALA A 107 20.64 -8.56 6.77
CA ALA A 107 20.34 -7.37 5.97
C ALA A 107 20.60 -7.59 4.47
N ASP A 108 21.76 -8.13 4.12
CA ASP A 108 22.15 -8.42 2.73
C ASP A 108 21.22 -9.45 2.06
N GLU A 109 20.70 -10.41 2.81
CA GLU A 109 19.74 -11.40 2.32
C GLU A 109 18.34 -10.79 2.16
N MET A 110 17.92 -9.95 3.11
CA MET A 110 16.67 -9.21 3.05
C MET A 110 16.60 -8.29 1.83
N VAL A 111 17.67 -7.53 1.57
CA VAL A 111 17.74 -6.64 0.40
C VAL A 111 17.54 -7.45 -0.88
N ARG A 112 18.22 -8.60 -1.03
CA ARG A 112 18.07 -9.47 -2.20
C ARG A 112 16.66 -10.02 -2.36
N ILE A 113 16.05 -10.52 -1.28
CA ILE A 113 14.70 -11.10 -1.34
C ILE A 113 13.66 -10.03 -1.71
N LEU A 114 13.74 -8.87 -1.09
CA LEU A 114 12.75 -7.80 -1.27
C LEU A 114 12.88 -7.14 -2.64
N SER A 115 14.10 -6.77 -3.03
CA SER A 115 14.34 -6.18 -4.36
C SER A 115 14.00 -7.16 -5.49
N GLY A 116 14.34 -8.45 -5.34
CA GLY A 116 13.96 -9.49 -6.29
C GLY A 116 12.45 -9.74 -6.39
N ALA A 117 11.67 -9.28 -5.41
CA ALA A 117 10.22 -9.31 -5.41
C ALA A 117 9.57 -8.00 -5.89
N ASP A 118 10.37 -7.09 -6.47
CA ASP A 118 9.95 -5.76 -6.95
C ASP A 118 9.46 -4.83 -5.84
N VAL A 119 9.99 -4.99 -4.62
CA VAL A 119 9.77 -4.07 -3.50
C VAL A 119 10.83 -2.97 -3.54
N ARG A 120 10.44 -1.70 -3.43
CA ARG A 120 11.41 -0.62 -3.25
C ARG A 120 12.08 -0.75 -1.89
N VAL A 121 13.36 -1.12 -1.87
CA VAL A 121 14.11 -1.28 -0.61
C VAL A 121 14.88 0.00 -0.29
N VAL A 122 14.61 0.56 0.89
CA VAL A 122 15.38 1.66 1.47
C VAL A 122 16.14 1.14 2.68
N VAL A 123 17.45 1.22 2.61
CA VAL A 123 18.36 0.68 3.61
C VAL A 123 18.87 1.80 4.49
N PHE A 124 18.93 1.57 5.80
CA PHE A 124 19.49 2.51 6.75
C PHE A 124 20.48 1.84 7.70
N GLY A 125 21.46 2.59 8.17
CA GLY A 125 22.48 2.06 9.07
C GLY A 125 23.43 3.12 9.60
N PRO A 126 24.48 2.74 10.33
CA PRO A 126 25.49 3.65 10.85
C PRO A 126 26.13 4.49 9.74
N HIS A 127 26.32 5.79 9.98
CA HIS A 127 26.91 6.71 8.97
C HIS A 127 28.33 6.31 8.54
N VAL A 128 29.05 5.61 9.40
CA VAL A 128 30.44 5.17 9.18
C VAL A 128 30.56 3.94 8.27
N ASP A 129 29.43 3.30 7.93
CA ASP A 129 29.41 2.08 7.12
C ASP A 129 29.13 2.38 5.63
N ASP A 130 29.98 3.20 5.02
CA ASP A 130 29.86 3.53 3.59
C ASP A 130 29.98 2.28 2.70
N LEU A 131 30.80 1.31 3.12
CA LEU A 131 30.97 0.05 2.39
C LEU A 131 29.71 -0.83 2.48
N GLY A 132 29.06 -0.91 3.65
CA GLY A 132 27.76 -1.55 3.81
C GLY A 132 26.67 -0.89 2.97
N MET A 133 26.64 0.44 2.92
CA MET A 133 25.68 1.17 2.08
C MET A 133 25.92 0.93 0.58
N GLN A 134 27.17 0.94 0.12
CA GLN A 134 27.51 0.61 -1.27
C GLN A 134 27.13 -0.83 -1.62
N ARG A 135 27.44 -1.77 -0.71
CA ARG A 135 27.06 -3.19 -0.87
C ARG A 135 25.55 -3.35 -0.99
N ALA A 136 24.78 -2.70 -0.13
CA ALA A 136 23.33 -2.77 -0.16
C ALA A 136 22.76 -2.29 -1.51
N ARG A 137 23.29 -1.20 -2.07
CA ARG A 137 22.90 -0.73 -3.41
C ARG A 137 23.24 -1.76 -4.49
N ALA A 138 24.43 -2.35 -4.44
CA ALA A 138 24.84 -3.41 -5.38
C ALA A 138 23.94 -4.66 -5.29
N LEU A 139 23.36 -4.92 -4.12
CA LEU A 139 22.41 -6.02 -3.89
C LEU A 139 20.97 -5.70 -4.32
N GLY A 140 20.68 -4.48 -4.79
CA GLY A 140 19.37 -4.07 -5.29
C GLY A 140 18.60 -3.08 -4.42
N ALA A 141 19.22 -2.50 -3.39
CA ALA A 141 18.59 -1.41 -2.65
C ALA A 141 18.41 -0.16 -3.54
N ALA A 142 17.21 0.42 -3.50
CA ALA A 142 16.91 1.66 -4.23
C ALA A 142 17.63 2.86 -3.58
N ASP A 143 17.64 2.89 -2.25
CA ASP A 143 18.32 3.91 -1.46
C ASP A 143 19.10 3.26 -0.32
N ALA A 144 20.27 3.81 0.03
CA ALA A 144 21.01 3.45 1.23
C ALA A 144 21.48 4.74 1.91
N VAL A 145 21.06 4.96 3.15
CA VAL A 145 21.21 6.25 3.85
C VAL A 145 21.67 6.10 5.30
N PRO A 146 22.35 7.10 5.87
CA PRO A 146 22.62 7.12 7.31
C PRO A 146 21.34 7.11 8.14
N ARG A 147 21.35 6.41 9.29
CA ARG A 147 20.22 6.30 10.22
C ARG A 147 19.62 7.66 10.62
N SER A 148 20.47 8.63 10.92
CA SER A 148 20.00 9.99 11.28
C SER A 148 19.25 10.67 10.14
N ARG A 149 19.72 10.50 8.90
CA ARG A 149 19.05 11.03 7.70
C ARG A 149 17.75 10.28 7.42
N PHE A 150 17.74 8.96 7.59
CA PHE A 150 16.54 8.14 7.42
C PHE A 150 15.40 8.64 8.31
N PHE A 151 15.63 8.73 9.63
CA PHE A 151 14.61 9.23 10.57
C PHE A 151 14.29 10.72 10.39
N GLY A 152 15.27 11.54 10.01
CA GLY A 152 15.04 12.96 9.75
C GLY A 152 14.20 13.25 8.51
N ARG A 153 14.06 12.28 7.59
CA ARG A 153 13.41 12.44 6.29
C ARG A 153 12.55 11.25 5.90
N MET A 154 12.02 10.50 6.87
CA MET A 154 11.36 9.21 6.59
C MET A 154 10.19 9.36 5.61
N GLY A 155 9.46 10.47 5.70
CA GLY A 155 8.35 10.79 4.79
C GLY A 155 8.74 10.90 3.31
N GLU A 156 10.00 11.18 2.97
CA GLU A 156 10.48 11.19 1.57
C GLU A 156 10.53 9.78 0.96
N PHE A 157 10.64 8.75 1.81
CA PHE A 157 10.74 7.35 1.39
C PHE A 157 9.38 6.63 1.38
N LEU A 158 8.35 7.22 1.98
CA LEU A 158 7.00 6.67 1.96
C LEU A 158 6.36 6.84 0.57
N PRO A 159 5.49 5.89 0.15
CA PRO A 159 4.72 6.04 -1.08
C PRO A 159 3.83 7.27 -1.00
N ARG A 160 3.64 7.98 -2.12
CA ARG A 160 2.62 9.03 -2.20
C ARG A 160 1.26 8.35 -2.34
N ILE A 161 0.37 8.57 -1.38
CA ILE A 161 -1.04 8.19 -1.49
C ILE A 161 -1.71 9.30 -2.33
N VAL A 162 -2.10 8.98 -3.56
CA VAL A 162 -2.84 9.87 -4.48
C VAL A 162 -4.32 9.51 -4.43
#